data_AF-A0A1G2Z7W4-F1
#
_entry.id   AF-A0A1G2Z7W4-F1
#
_cell.length_a   1.000
_cell.length_b   1.000
_cell.length_c   1.000
_cell.angle_alpha   90.00
_cell.angle_beta   90.00
_cell.angle_gamma   90.00
#
_symmetry.space_group_name_H-M   'P 1'
#
loop_
_entity.id
_entity.type
_entity.pdbx_description
1 polymer ?
#
loop_
_entity_poly.entity_id
_entity_poly.type
_entity_poly.pdbx_seq_one_letter_code
_entity_poly.pdbx_strand_id
1 'polypeptide(L)'
;MASLLFYLCIVNVLHQTLDLEHTYLAVRLVESSGGQDTRSGDGGRAVGELQIHPAYVKDVNMILARKGSLLRYTLEDRKDRAKARRMFLEYVTYWPMVYGYPQTPESWARTHNGGPRGPEKSSTVDYWDKVRTQTIGNR
;
A
#
# COMPACT_ATOMS: atom_id res chain seq x y z
N MET A 1 -33.29 -14.59 -0.02
CA MET A 1 -32.62 -13.34 0.41
C MET A 1 -31.17 -13.55 0.86
N ALA A 2 -30.82 -14.59 1.63
CA ALA A 2 -29.42 -14.85 2.03
C ALA A 2 -28.44 -15.05 0.85
N SER A 3 -28.89 -15.66 -0.25
CA SER A 3 -28.07 -15.90 -1.46
C SER A 3 -27.65 -14.61 -2.20
N LEU A 4 -28.50 -13.58 -2.23
CA LEU A 4 -28.18 -12.31 -2.88
C LEU A 4 -27.19 -11.49 -2.04
N LEU A 5 -27.37 -11.46 -0.71
CA LEU A 5 -26.44 -10.77 0.19
C LEU A 5 -25.04 -11.41 0.17
N PHE A 6 -24.98 -12.74 0.12
CA PHE A 6 -23.71 -13.46 -0.03
C PHE A 6 -23.03 -13.14 -1.36
N TYR A 7 -23.77 -13.15 -2.47
CA TYR A 7 -23.25 -12.78 -3.79
C TYR A 7 -22.73 -11.33 -3.81
N LEU A 8 -23.49 -10.37 -3.29
CA LEU A 8 -23.07 -8.97 -3.19
C LEU A 8 -21.80 -8.80 -2.35
N CYS A 9 -21.68 -9.56 -1.24
CA CYS A 9 -20.49 -9.56 -0.42
C CYS A 9 -19.26 -10.05 -1.20
N ILE A 10 -19.38 -11.15 -1.95
CA ILE A 10 -18.31 -11.68 -2.80
C ILE A 10 -17.89 -10.65 -3.84
N VAL A 11 -18.84 -10.08 -4.58
CA VAL A 11 -18.54 -9.06 -5.61
C VAL A 11 -17.82 -7.87 -5.00
N ASN A 12 -18.26 -7.40 -3.83
CA ASN A 12 -17.62 -6.27 -3.15
C ASN A 12 -16.18 -6.60 -2.70
N VAL A 13 -15.95 -7.79 -2.15
CA VAL A 13 -14.58 -8.23 -1.78
C VAL A 13 -13.70 -8.33 -3.02
N LEU A 14 -14.21 -8.88 -4.13
CA LEU A 14 -13.46 -8.97 -5.38
C LEU A 14 -13.09 -7.58 -5.93
N HIS A 15 -14.03 -6.63 -5.97
CA HIS A 15 -13.73 -5.26 -6.39
C HIS A 15 -12.68 -4.60 -5.51
N GLN A 16 -12.79 -4.73 -4.19
CA GLN A 16 -11.80 -4.16 -3.27
C GLN A 16 -10.41 -4.78 -3.48
N THR A 17 -10.33 -6.10 -3.70
CA THR A 17 -9.04 -6.74 -3.99
C THR A 17 -8.45 -6.26 -5.30
N LEU A 18 -9.27 -6.07 -6.34
CA LEU A 18 -8.82 -5.56 -7.64
C LEU A 18 -8.32 -4.12 -7.53
N ASP A 19 -9.05 -3.27 -6.82
CA ASP A 19 -8.67 -1.87 -6.59
C ASP A 19 -7.36 -1.78 -5.81
N LEU A 20 -7.15 -2.64 -4.83
CA LEU A 20 -5.93 -2.68 -4.04
C LEU A 20 -4.72 -3.09 -4.90
N GLU A 21 -4.89 -4.07 -5.79
CA GLU A 21 -3.86 -4.46 -6.75
C GLU A 21 -3.54 -3.34 -7.75
N HIS A 22 -4.56 -2.69 -8.31
CA HIS A 22 -4.37 -1.54 -9.19
C HIS A 22 -3.67 -0.38 -8.47
N THR A 23 -4.00 -0.15 -7.20
CA THR A 23 -3.33 0.88 -6.38
C THR A 23 -1.85 0.53 -6.17
N TYR A 24 -1.52 -0.72 -5.87
CA TYR A 24 -0.13 -1.18 -5.77
C TYR A 24 0.64 -0.94 -7.08
N LEU A 25 0.05 -1.29 -8.23
CA LEU A 25 0.69 -1.07 -9.54
C LEU A 25 0.89 0.42 -9.84
N ALA A 26 -0.10 1.25 -9.52
CA ALA A 26 -0.03 2.71 -9.70
C ALA A 26 1.04 3.34 -8.79
N VAL A 27 1.11 2.95 -7.51
CA VAL A 27 2.16 3.38 -6.57
C VAL A 27 3.54 2.97 -7.09
N ARG A 28 3.71 1.74 -7.56
CA ARG A 28 4.98 1.27 -8.14
C ARG A 28 5.42 2.11 -9.34
N LEU A 29 4.48 2.53 -10.20
CA LEU A 29 4.79 3.42 -11.31
C LEU A 29 5.22 4.81 -10.83
N VAL A 30 4.58 5.36 -9.80
CA VAL A 30 4.95 6.67 -9.22
C VAL A 30 6.30 6.64 -8.51
N GLU A 31 6.57 5.60 -7.72
CA GLU A 31 7.79 5.48 -6.92
C GLU A 31 9.02 5.15 -7.74
N SER A 32 8.86 4.30 -8.78
CA SER A 32 10.02 3.72 -9.44
C SER A 32 9.96 3.65 -10.96
N SER A 33 8.92 4.22 -11.58
CA SER A 33 8.62 4.00 -13.00
C SER A 33 8.52 2.51 -13.35
N GLY A 34 8.18 1.65 -12.38
CA GLY A 34 8.16 0.19 -12.54
C GLY A 34 9.52 -0.51 -12.39
N GLY A 35 10.61 0.22 -12.14
CA GLY A 35 11.95 -0.32 -11.94
C GLY A 35 12.13 -1.00 -10.58
N GLN A 36 13.07 -1.94 -10.51
CA GLN A 36 13.49 -2.60 -9.25
C GLN A 36 14.58 -1.83 -8.52
N ASP A 37 15.43 -1.13 -9.27
CA ASP A 37 16.58 -0.41 -8.76
C ASP A 37 16.39 1.07 -9.06
N THR A 38 16.15 1.84 -8.01
CA THR A 38 15.90 3.29 -8.14
C THR A 38 16.78 4.07 -7.21
N ARG A 39 17.27 5.19 -7.75
CA ARG A 39 18.27 6.05 -7.12
C ARG A 39 17.59 6.78 -5.94
N SER A 40 17.90 6.36 -4.72
CA SER A 40 17.39 7.00 -3.50
C SER A 40 17.89 8.44 -3.40
N GLY A 41 16.97 9.42 -3.47
CA GLY A 41 17.28 10.84 -3.25
C GLY A 41 17.50 11.22 -1.79
N ASP A 42 17.24 10.31 -0.84
CA ASP A 42 17.25 10.54 0.60
C ASP A 42 18.44 9.92 1.35
N GLY A 43 19.45 9.46 0.60
CA GLY A 43 20.62 8.76 1.13
C GLY A 43 20.41 7.25 1.34
N GLY A 44 19.43 6.64 0.66
CA GLY A 44 19.19 5.19 0.73
C GLY A 44 18.22 4.76 1.84
N ARG A 45 17.46 5.70 2.42
CA ARG A 45 16.51 5.39 3.49
C ARG A 45 15.27 4.70 2.91
N ALA A 46 14.74 5.22 1.81
CA ALA A 46 13.75 4.57 0.95
C ALA A 46 14.44 3.69 -0.11
N VAL A 47 14.01 2.43 -0.26
CA VAL A 47 14.62 1.49 -1.22
C VAL A 47 13.60 0.60 -1.91
N GLY A 48 13.99 0.04 -3.06
CA GLY A 48 13.20 -0.89 -3.86
C GLY A 48 12.11 -0.22 -4.70
N GLU A 49 11.29 -1.04 -5.36
CA GLU A 49 10.28 -0.57 -6.32
C GLU A 49 9.12 0.22 -5.69
N LEU A 50 9.00 0.20 -4.37
CA LEU A 50 8.00 0.96 -3.60
C LEU A 50 8.64 1.96 -2.63
N GLN A 51 9.96 2.21 -2.71
CA GLN A 51 10.66 3.20 -1.88
C GLN A 51 10.34 3.06 -0.36
N ILE A 52 10.33 1.82 0.14
CA ILE A 52 9.89 1.52 1.52
C ILE A 52 10.94 1.96 2.55
N HIS A 53 10.52 2.64 3.61
CA HIS A 53 11.39 3.07 4.72
C HIS A 53 11.56 2.01 5.83
N PRO A 54 12.60 2.09 6.68
CA PRO A 54 12.78 1.18 7.82
C PRO A 54 11.62 1.17 8.81
N ALA A 55 11.00 2.34 9.06
CA ALA A 55 9.84 2.46 9.94
C ALA A 55 8.63 1.66 9.40
N TYR A 56 8.45 1.62 8.09
CA TYR A 56 7.41 0.84 7.42
C TYR A 56 7.61 -0.66 7.69
N VAL A 57 8.85 -1.17 7.59
CA VAL A 57 9.18 -2.58 7.88
C VAL A 57 8.92 -2.92 9.34
N LYS A 58 9.30 -2.03 10.27
CA LYS A 58 9.02 -2.19 11.70
C LYS A 58 7.51 -2.33 11.96
N ASP A 59 6.71 -1.46 11.36
CA ASP A 59 5.25 -1.50 11.48
C ASP A 59 4.66 -2.77 10.87
N VAL A 60 5.09 -3.20 9.68
CA VAL A 60 4.59 -4.45 9.08
C VAL A 60 4.92 -5.65 9.97
N ASN A 61 6.13 -5.72 10.54
CA ASN A 61 6.48 -6.78 11.47
C ASN A 61 5.62 -6.78 12.73
N MET A 62 5.30 -5.58 13.27
CA MET A 62 4.36 -5.43 14.37
C MET A 62 2.95 -5.90 13.99
N ILE A 63 2.46 -5.52 12.80
CA ILE A 63 1.15 -5.92 12.28
C ILE A 63 1.07 -7.44 12.14
N LEU A 64 2.08 -8.06 11.52
CA LEU A 64 2.18 -9.51 11.37
C LEU A 64 2.20 -10.23 12.71
N ALA A 65 2.94 -9.71 13.70
CA ALA A 65 2.95 -10.26 15.06
C ALA A 65 1.56 -10.19 15.71
N ARG A 66 0.85 -9.06 15.59
CA ARG A 66 -0.53 -8.90 16.09
C ARG A 66 -1.51 -9.85 15.43
N LYS A 67 -1.30 -10.20 14.16
CA LYS A 67 -2.06 -11.22 13.43
C LYS A 67 -1.64 -12.66 13.74
N GLY A 68 -0.69 -12.88 14.67
CA GLY A 68 -0.20 -14.21 15.04
C GLY A 68 0.76 -14.85 14.04
N SER A 69 1.24 -14.11 13.04
CA SER A 69 2.20 -14.63 12.06
C SER A 69 3.61 -14.71 12.66
N LEU A 70 4.36 -15.74 12.30
CA LEU A 70 5.79 -15.88 12.60
C LEU A 70 6.71 -15.20 11.57
N LEU A 71 6.17 -14.76 10.43
CA LEU A 71 6.95 -14.11 9.37
C LEU A 71 7.49 -12.75 9.83
N ARG A 72 8.78 -12.50 9.62
CA ARG A 72 9.43 -11.20 9.88
C ARG A 72 10.26 -10.79 8.69
N TYR A 73 10.08 -9.55 8.26
CA TYR A 73 10.87 -8.92 7.22
C TYR A 73 12.11 -8.24 7.78
N THR A 74 13.19 -8.33 7.03
CA THR A 74 14.43 -7.58 7.20
C THR A 74 14.40 -6.30 6.36
N LEU A 75 15.39 -5.43 6.55
CA LEU A 75 15.51 -4.23 5.73
C LEU A 75 15.85 -4.53 4.26
N GLU A 76 16.53 -5.63 3.97
CA GLU A 76 16.87 -6.01 2.58
C GLU A 76 15.66 -6.56 1.82
N ASP A 77 14.67 -7.13 2.51
CA ASP A 77 13.45 -7.66 1.91
C ASP A 77 12.61 -6.60 1.17
N ARG A 78 12.86 -5.31 1.41
CA ARG A 78 12.25 -4.19 0.68
C ARG A 78 12.62 -4.15 -0.79
N LYS A 79 13.75 -4.77 -1.17
CA LYS A 79 14.24 -4.84 -2.56
C LYS A 79 13.62 -6.00 -3.34
N ASP A 80 13.07 -7.00 -2.63
CA ASP A 80 12.36 -8.10 -3.26
C ASP A 80 10.91 -7.68 -3.57
N ARG A 81 10.50 -7.81 -4.83
CA ARG A 81 9.17 -7.41 -5.31
C ARG A 81 8.03 -8.07 -4.55
N ALA A 82 8.09 -9.40 -4.38
CA ALA A 82 6.97 -10.14 -3.78
C ALA A 82 6.80 -9.75 -2.30
N LYS A 83 7.93 -9.58 -1.60
CA LYS A 83 7.95 -9.13 -0.20
C LYS A 83 7.54 -7.67 -0.07
N ALA A 84 8.02 -6.77 -0.93
CA ALA A 84 7.61 -5.36 -0.96
C ALA A 84 6.11 -5.19 -1.20
N ARG A 85 5.56 -5.90 -2.19
CA ARG A 85 4.11 -5.94 -2.44
C ARG A 85 3.36 -6.40 -1.19
N ARG A 86 3.77 -7.49 -0.55
CA ARG A 86 3.09 -7.97 0.67
C ARG A 86 3.19 -6.97 1.81
N MET A 87 4.35 -6.35 2.03
CA MET A 87 4.51 -5.28 3.02
C MET A 87 3.55 -4.13 2.76
N PHE A 88 3.43 -3.69 1.50
CA PHE A 88 2.47 -2.66 1.09
C PHE A 88 1.04 -3.05 1.46
N LEU A 89 0.56 -4.20 1.01
CA LEU A 89 -0.80 -4.67 1.26
C LEU A 89 -1.13 -4.75 2.76
N GLU A 90 -0.21 -5.29 3.58
CA GLU A 90 -0.39 -5.40 5.03
C GLU A 90 -0.50 -4.02 5.69
N TYR A 91 0.34 -3.07 5.29
CA TYR A 91 0.41 -1.75 5.91
C TYR A 91 -0.76 -0.84 5.51
N VAL A 92 -1.05 -0.76 4.20
CA VAL A 92 -2.08 0.16 3.69
C VAL A 92 -3.49 -0.33 3.96
N THR A 93 -3.72 -1.62 4.23
CA THR A 93 -5.05 -2.08 4.69
C THR A 93 -5.21 -1.90 6.20
N TYR A 94 -4.16 -2.17 6.97
CA TYR A 94 -4.21 -2.13 8.43
C TYR A 94 -4.41 -0.73 9.00
N TRP A 95 -3.59 0.25 8.59
CA TRP A 95 -3.63 1.57 9.22
C TRP A 95 -4.92 2.36 8.93
N PRO A 96 -5.44 2.38 7.69
CA PRO A 96 -6.76 2.91 7.39
C PRO A 96 -7.87 2.27 8.22
N MET A 97 -7.84 0.95 8.40
CA MET A 97 -8.81 0.27 9.28
C MET A 97 -8.70 0.76 10.74
N VAL A 98 -7.47 0.86 11.28
CA VAL A 98 -7.23 1.29 12.68
C VAL A 98 -7.69 2.73 12.93
N TYR A 99 -7.48 3.63 11.97
CA TYR A 99 -7.84 5.05 12.10
C TYR A 99 -9.23 5.38 11.55
N GLY A 100 -9.99 4.39 11.05
CA GLY A 100 -11.34 4.59 10.54
C GLY A 100 -11.41 5.27 9.17
N TYR A 101 -10.33 5.24 8.38
CA TYR A 101 -10.35 5.72 6.99
C TYR A 101 -11.00 4.68 6.07
N PRO A 102 -11.65 5.12 4.99
CA PRO A 102 -12.28 4.21 4.03
C PRO A 102 -11.22 3.39 3.28
N GLN A 103 -11.50 2.11 3.04
CA GLN A 103 -10.63 1.20 2.29
C GLN A 103 -10.72 1.49 0.79
N THR A 104 -10.03 2.54 0.37
CA THR A 104 -10.09 3.14 -0.98
C THR A 104 -8.69 3.36 -1.54
N PRO A 105 -8.53 3.41 -2.87
CA PRO A 105 -7.25 3.74 -3.52
C PRO A 105 -6.56 4.99 -2.97
N GLU A 106 -7.32 6.06 -2.73
CA GLU A 106 -6.79 7.29 -2.15
C GLU A 106 -6.21 7.06 -0.75
N SER A 107 -6.98 6.43 0.14
CA SER A 107 -6.55 6.20 1.52
C SER A 107 -5.32 5.30 1.58
N TRP A 108 -5.26 4.28 0.72
CA TRP A 108 -4.11 3.39 0.64
C TRP A 108 -2.86 4.10 0.11
N ALA A 109 -2.97 4.87 -0.99
CA ALA A 109 -1.87 5.62 -1.56
C ALA A 109 -1.33 6.69 -0.60
N ARG A 110 -2.22 7.45 0.03
CA ARG A 110 -1.85 8.49 1.00
C ARG A 110 -1.24 7.88 2.26
N THR A 111 -1.71 6.70 2.69
CA THR A 111 -1.09 5.95 3.80
C THR A 111 0.33 5.49 3.45
N HIS A 112 0.55 5.00 2.23
CA HIS A 112 1.88 4.60 1.79
C HIS A 112 2.86 5.79 1.82
N ASN A 113 2.45 6.94 1.28
CA ASN A 113 3.28 8.15 1.23
C ASN A 113 3.47 8.84 2.58
N GLY A 114 2.41 8.94 3.39
CA GLY A 114 2.37 9.76 4.59
C GLY A 114 2.48 8.99 5.92
N GLY A 115 2.54 7.66 5.87
CA GLY A 115 2.48 6.79 7.04
C GLY A 115 1.05 6.61 7.56
N PRO A 116 0.85 6.16 8.82
CA PRO A 116 -0.44 5.65 9.29
C PRO A 116 -1.59 6.66 9.26
N ARG A 117 -1.27 7.95 9.37
CA ARG A 117 -2.21 9.08 9.28
C ARG A 117 -2.03 9.89 7.99
N GLY A 118 -1.47 9.28 6.95
CA GLY A 118 -1.30 9.90 5.64
C GLY A 118 -2.58 10.57 5.11
N PRO A 119 -3.77 9.93 5.22
CA PRO A 119 -5.04 10.54 4.78
C PRO A 119 -5.40 11.88 5.45
N GLU A 120 -4.86 12.21 6.62
CA GLU A 120 -5.06 13.53 7.28
C GLU A 120 -4.11 14.61 6.74
N LYS A 121 -2.98 14.22 6.14
CA LYS A 121 -1.91 15.16 5.77
C LYS A 121 -2.18 15.77 4.40
N SER A 122 -2.25 17.10 4.32
CA SER A 122 -2.33 17.84 3.05
C SER A 122 -1.13 17.56 2.14
N SER A 123 0.05 17.30 2.70
CA SER A 123 1.26 16.98 1.95
C SER A 123 1.19 15.69 1.12
N THR A 124 0.18 14.86 1.33
CA THR A 124 -0.02 13.60 0.57
C THR A 124 -1.01 13.74 -0.59
N VAL A 125 -1.67 14.90 -0.73
CA VAL A 125 -2.67 15.15 -1.78
C VAL A 125 -2.02 15.13 -3.17
N ASP A 126 -0.93 15.87 -3.36
CA ASP A 126 -0.19 15.90 -4.64
C ASP A 126 0.34 14.50 -5.02
N TYR A 127 0.70 13.69 -4.02
CA TYR A 127 1.10 12.31 -4.26
C TYR A 127 -0.07 11.45 -4.75
N TRP A 128 -1.22 11.58 -4.10
CA TRP A 128 -2.44 10.90 -4.55
C TRP A 128 -2.82 11.30 -5.98
N ASP A 129 -2.73 12.58 -6.33
CA ASP A 129 -3.01 13.02 -7.70
C ASP A 129 -2.15 12.29 -8.72
N LYS A 130 -0.85 12.11 -8.45
CA LYS A 130 0.05 11.32 -9.31
C LYS A 130 -0.34 9.85 -9.40
N VAL A 131 -0.71 9.23 -8.28
CA VAL A 131 -1.12 7.81 -8.26
C VAL A 131 -2.43 7.62 -9.03
N ARG A 132 -3.39 8.54 -8.84
CA ARG A 132 -4.71 8.52 -9.51
C ARG A 132 -4.59 8.62 -11.03
N THR A 133 -3.59 9.31 -11.58
CA THR A 133 -3.40 9.32 -13.05
C THR A 133 -2.84 7.99 -13.58
N GLN A 134 -2.30 7.12 -12.73
CA GLN A 134 -1.79 5.80 -13.12
C GLN A 134 -2.81 4.67 -12.96
N THR A 135 -3.93 4.89 -12.27
CA THR A 135 -4.97 3.85 -12.09
C THR A 135 -5.75 3.65 -13.39
N ILE A 136 -6.06 2.39 -13.71
CA ILE A 136 -6.78 1.99 -14.93
C ILE A 136 -8.22 2.51 -14.81
N GLY A 137 -8.56 3.55 -15.59
CA GLY A 137 -9.87 4.19 -15.58
C GLY A 137 -9.86 5.71 -15.81
N ASN A 138 -8.69 6.36 -15.74
CA ASN A 138 -8.53 7.80 -16.02
C ASN A 138 -7.82 8.09 -17.37
N ARG A 139 -7.88 7.16 -18.33
CA ARG A 139 -7.53 7.40 -19.74
C ARG A 139 -8.78 7.32 -20.60
#